data_AF-A0A8X7XFZ8-F1
#
_entry.id   AF-A0A8X7XFZ8-F1
#
_cell.length_a   1.000
_cell.length_b   1.000
_cell.length_c   1.000
_cell.angle_alpha   90.00
_cell.angle_beta   90.00
_cell.angle_gamma   90.00
#
_symmetry.space_group_name_H-M   'P 1'
#
loop_
_entity.id
_entity.type
_entity.pdbx_description
1 polymer ?
#
loop_
_entity_poly.entity_id
_entity_poly.type
_entity_poly.pdbx_seq_one_letter_code
_entity_poly.pdbx_strand_id
1 'polypeptide(L)'
;MATPPMSGAGVPSGTFPVQQAAREVNTASLCRIGQETVQDIVFRTMEIFQLLRNMQLPNGVTYHSSTHQDRLGKLQEHLRQLSVLFRKLRLVYDKCNENCAGLDPVSTDQLIPYIEEDGSKHDDRTTSQFRLASDERREVLEVNKKLKQKNQQLKQIMDQLRNLIWEINSMLAMRS
;
A
#
# COMPACT_ATOMS: atom_id res chain seq x y z
N MET A 1 11.41 69.07 -2.96
CA MET A 1 10.66 67.86 -2.58
C MET A 1 10.61 66.99 -3.83
N ALA A 2 11.53 66.04 -4.03
CA ALA A 2 11.54 64.65 -3.52
C ALA A 2 10.23 63.92 -3.88
N THR A 3 10.14 62.77 -4.56
CA THR A 3 11.02 61.73 -5.15
C THR A 3 10.05 60.76 -5.89
N PRO A 4 10.49 59.91 -6.85
CA PRO A 4 9.64 58.90 -7.51
C PRO A 4 9.66 57.55 -6.76
N PRO A 5 8.73 56.60 -7.05
CA PRO A 5 9.01 55.17 -6.88
C PRO A 5 8.86 54.44 -8.23
N MET A 6 9.95 53.92 -8.80
CA MET A 6 10.53 52.58 -8.61
C MET A 6 9.80 51.46 -9.37
N SER A 7 10.50 51.05 -10.43
CA SER A 7 10.48 49.77 -11.12
C SER A 7 10.18 48.57 -10.21
N GLY A 8 9.11 47.84 -10.53
CA GLY A 8 8.91 46.47 -10.09
C GLY A 8 9.43 45.51 -11.16
N ALA A 9 10.67 45.06 -11.02
CA ALA A 9 11.21 43.93 -11.76
C ALA A 9 10.50 42.64 -11.29
N GLY A 10 9.50 42.21 -12.07
CA GLY A 10 8.81 40.93 -11.89
C GLY A 10 9.64 39.79 -12.48
N VAL A 11 10.44 39.18 -11.61
CA VAL A 11 10.87 37.76 -11.52
C VAL A 11 10.73 36.87 -12.79
N PRO A 12 11.81 36.19 -13.25
CA PRO A 12 11.70 35.22 -14.32
C PRO A 12 10.79 34.06 -13.91
N SER A 13 9.87 33.70 -14.80
CA SER A 13 9.03 32.51 -14.72
C SER A 13 9.92 31.26 -14.74
N GLY A 14 10.33 30.81 -13.54
CA GLY A 14 10.85 29.47 -13.33
C GLY A 14 9.73 28.47 -13.54
N THR A 15 9.79 27.74 -14.65
CA THR A 15 9.02 26.53 -14.88
C THR A 15 9.34 25.52 -13.79
N PHE A 16 8.49 25.44 -12.77
CA PHE A 16 8.50 24.29 -11.87
C PHE A 16 8.11 23.06 -12.71
N PRO A 17 8.85 21.93 -12.64
CA PRO A 17 8.33 20.69 -13.17
C PRO A 17 7.08 20.38 -12.36
N VAL A 18 5.92 20.44 -13.02
CA VAL A 18 4.71 19.81 -12.54
C VAL A 18 5.03 18.32 -12.52
N GLN A 19 5.53 17.84 -11.39
CA GLN A 19 5.64 16.43 -11.13
C GLN A 19 4.21 15.95 -10.99
N GLN A 20 3.65 15.53 -12.13
CA GLN A 20 2.50 14.66 -12.21
C GLN A 20 2.85 13.43 -11.38
N ALA A 21 2.56 13.51 -10.08
CA ALA A 21 2.19 12.36 -9.31
C ALA A 21 0.87 11.87 -9.91
N ALA A 22 0.96 11.18 -11.06
CA ALA A 22 0.04 10.12 -11.35
C ALA A 22 -0.10 9.36 -10.04
N ARG A 23 -1.31 9.25 -9.50
CA ARG A 23 -1.58 8.48 -8.30
C ARG A 23 -1.19 7.03 -8.61
N GLU A 24 0.08 6.71 -8.49
CA GLU A 24 0.58 5.35 -8.57
C GLU A 24 -0.18 4.59 -7.51
N VAL A 25 -0.99 3.64 -7.98
CA VAL A 25 -1.84 2.85 -7.11
C VAL A 25 -0.91 2.05 -6.19
N ASN A 26 -0.87 2.43 -4.92
CA ASN A 26 0.02 1.83 -3.93
C ASN A 26 -0.25 0.32 -3.85
N THR A 27 0.81 -0.49 -4.00
CA THR A 27 0.74 -1.96 -3.93
C THR A 27 0.07 -2.45 -2.64
N ALA A 28 0.31 -1.79 -1.49
CA ALA A 28 -0.36 -2.12 -0.24
C ALA A 28 -1.88 -1.92 -0.31
N SER A 29 -2.35 -0.92 -1.07
CA SER A 29 -3.78 -0.71 -1.31
C SER A 29 -4.36 -1.80 -2.21
N LEU A 30 -3.63 -2.26 -3.23
CA LEU A 30 -4.04 -3.40 -4.07
C LEU A 30 -4.15 -4.68 -3.24
N CYS A 31 -3.16 -4.97 -2.40
CA CYS A 31 -3.20 -6.14 -1.51
C CYS A 31 -4.42 -6.11 -0.57
N ARG A 32 -4.75 -4.94 -0.02
CA ARG A 32 -5.93 -4.77 0.84
C ARG A 32 -7.24 -5.03 0.08
N ILE A 33 -7.36 -4.48 -1.13
CA ILE A 33 -8.53 -4.72 -2.01
C ILE A 33 -8.61 -6.20 -2.39
N GLY A 34 -7.46 -6.85 -2.63
CA GLY A 34 -7.38 -8.28 -2.92
C GLY A 34 -7.89 -9.13 -1.76
N GLN A 35 -7.43 -8.84 -0.54
CA GLN A 35 -7.89 -9.50 0.67
C GLN A 35 -9.40 -9.35 0.88
N GLU A 36 -9.93 -8.15 0.75
CA GLU A 36 -11.38 -7.88 0.86
C GLU A 36 -12.17 -8.65 -0.20
N THR A 37 -11.68 -8.69 -1.44
CA THR A 37 -12.32 -9.44 -2.53
C THR A 37 -12.33 -10.94 -2.26
N VAL A 38 -11.26 -11.51 -1.68
CA VAL A 38 -11.22 -12.92 -1.26
C VAL A 38 -12.24 -13.18 -0.15
N GLN A 39 -12.34 -12.28 0.83
CA GLN A 39 -13.32 -12.39 1.90
C GLN A 39 -14.76 -12.38 1.35
N ASP A 40 -15.06 -11.49 0.42
CA ASP A 40 -16.36 -11.42 -0.25
C ASP A 40 -16.68 -12.72 -1.02
N ILE A 41 -15.70 -13.30 -1.70
CA ILE A 41 -15.86 -14.58 -2.41
C ILE A 41 -16.23 -15.69 -1.43
N VAL A 42 -15.52 -15.78 -0.29
CA VAL A 42 -15.82 -16.78 0.74
C VAL A 42 -17.21 -16.57 1.30
N PHE A 43 -17.58 -15.34 1.65
CA PHE A 43 -18.90 -15.02 2.19
C PHE A 43 -20.02 -15.37 1.20
N ARG A 44 -19.89 -14.94 -0.07
CA ARG A 44 -20.85 -15.24 -1.14
C ARG A 44 -20.98 -16.74 -1.37
N THR A 45 -19.88 -17.49 -1.28
CA THR A 45 -19.86 -18.95 -1.40
C THR A 45 -20.60 -19.62 -0.23
N MET A 46 -20.41 -19.12 1.00
CA MET A 46 -21.16 -19.59 2.16
C MET A 46 -22.67 -19.34 2.01
N GLU A 47 -23.08 -18.17 1.51
CA GLU A 47 -24.49 -17.87 1.24
C GLU A 47 -25.09 -18.81 0.18
N ILE A 48 -24.33 -19.14 -0.87
CA ILE A 48 -24.74 -20.13 -1.88
C ILE A 48 -24.98 -21.49 -1.23
N PHE A 49 -24.04 -21.98 -0.41
CA PHE A 49 -24.21 -23.27 0.26
C PHE A 49 -25.36 -23.27 1.27
N GLN A 50 -25.59 -22.17 1.99
CA GLN A 50 -26.75 -22.02 2.86
C GLN A 50 -28.06 -22.04 2.08
N LEU A 51 -28.11 -21.39 0.90
CA LEU A 51 -29.28 -21.39 0.04
C LEU A 51 -29.56 -22.80 -0.51
N LEU A 52 -28.53 -23.50 -1.00
CA LEU A 52 -28.63 -24.87 -1.50
C LEU A 52 -29.07 -25.85 -0.41
N ARG A 53 -28.52 -25.73 0.81
CA ARG A 53 -28.92 -26.55 1.96
C ARG A 53 -30.41 -26.44 2.27
N ASN A 54 -30.97 -25.24 2.12
CA ASN A 54 -32.38 -24.95 2.39
C ASN A 54 -33.29 -25.17 1.18
N MET A 55 -32.75 -25.63 0.05
CA MET A 55 -33.51 -25.89 -1.16
C MET A 55 -34.12 -27.29 -1.08
N GLN A 56 -35.44 -27.38 -0.96
CA GLN A 56 -36.15 -28.66 -1.02
C GLN A 56 -36.22 -29.12 -2.48
N LEU A 57 -35.86 -30.38 -2.73
CA LEU A 57 -36.15 -31.00 -4.01
C LEU A 57 -37.66 -31.22 -4.16
N PRO A 58 -38.20 -31.30 -5.39
CA PRO A 58 -39.62 -31.59 -5.61
C PRO A 58 -39.95 -33.01 -5.13
N ASN A 59 -40.37 -33.16 -3.87
CA ASN A 59 -40.64 -34.46 -3.25
C ASN A 59 -42.05 -35.01 -3.56
N GLY A 60 -42.70 -34.56 -4.65
CA GLY A 60 -44.00 -35.05 -5.12
C GLY A 60 -45.23 -34.76 -4.25
N VAL A 61 -45.06 -34.35 -2.98
CA VAL A 61 -46.15 -34.18 -2.01
C VAL A 61 -46.53 -32.71 -1.77
N THR A 62 -45.60 -31.76 -1.94
CA THR A 62 -45.86 -30.31 -1.78
C THR A 62 -44.98 -29.44 -2.69
N TYR A 63 -45.39 -29.25 -3.95
CA TYR A 63 -44.66 -28.40 -4.90
C TYR A 63 -45.07 -26.91 -4.77
N HIS A 64 -44.27 -26.11 -4.08
CA HIS A 64 -44.43 -24.65 -4.02
C HIS A 64 -43.58 -23.98 -5.12
N SER A 65 -44.09 -24.00 -6.36
CA SER A 65 -43.36 -23.55 -7.56
C SER A 65 -42.78 -22.15 -7.44
N SER A 66 -43.49 -21.22 -6.81
CA SER A 66 -43.05 -19.82 -6.65
C SER A 66 -41.83 -19.71 -5.75
N THR A 67 -41.85 -20.34 -4.58
CA THR A 67 -40.73 -20.33 -3.63
C THR A 67 -39.49 -21.01 -4.20
N HIS A 68 -39.66 -22.08 -4.99
CA HIS A 68 -38.54 -22.73 -5.67
C HIS A 68 -37.92 -21.81 -6.73
N GLN A 69 -38.73 -21.16 -7.57
CA GLN A 69 -38.27 -20.21 -8.57
C GLN A 69 -37.54 -19.01 -7.93
N ASP A 70 -38.04 -18.47 -6.82
CA ASP A 70 -37.36 -17.38 -6.09
C ASP A 70 -35.98 -17.80 -5.57
N ARG A 71 -35.86 -19.02 -5.02
CA ARG A 71 -34.57 -19.56 -4.55
C ARG A 71 -33.61 -19.78 -5.71
N LEU A 72 -34.10 -20.30 -6.84
CA LEU A 72 -33.30 -20.50 -8.03
C LEU A 72 -32.80 -19.17 -8.60
N GLY A 73 -33.66 -18.15 -8.66
CA GLY A 73 -33.29 -16.80 -9.09
C GLY A 73 -32.22 -16.17 -8.18
N LYS A 74 -32.38 -16.28 -6.85
CA LYS A 74 -31.36 -15.83 -5.89
C LYS A 74 -30.02 -16.55 -6.08
N LEU A 75 -30.06 -17.87 -6.28
CA LEU A 75 -28.86 -18.66 -6.55
C LEU A 75 -28.13 -18.18 -7.81
N GLN A 76 -28.87 -17.95 -8.90
CA GLN A 76 -28.31 -17.44 -10.14
C GLN A 76 -27.66 -16.07 -9.96
N GLU A 77 -28.29 -15.17 -9.21
CA GLU A 77 -27.69 -13.85 -8.93
C GLU A 77 -26.42 -13.97 -8.10
N HIS A 78 -26.39 -14.84 -7.09
CA HIS A 78 -25.19 -15.09 -6.29
C HIS A 78 -24.04 -15.64 -7.14
N LEU A 79 -24.32 -16.56 -8.07
CA LEU A 79 -23.34 -17.08 -9.02
C LEU A 79 -22.83 -16.01 -9.98
N ARG A 80 -23.71 -15.11 -10.44
CA ARG A 80 -23.33 -13.97 -11.29
C ARG A 80 -22.40 -13.02 -10.53
N GLN A 81 -22.74 -12.67 -9.30
CA GLN A 81 -21.90 -11.83 -8.43
C GLN A 81 -20.55 -12.49 -8.14
N LEU A 82 -20.53 -13.78 -7.83
CA LEU A 82 -19.32 -14.56 -7.61
C LEU A 82 -18.39 -14.51 -8.84
N SER A 83 -18.96 -14.63 -10.04
CA SER A 83 -18.21 -14.52 -11.29
C SER A 83 -17.57 -13.13 -11.46
N VAL A 84 -18.24 -12.06 -11.05
CA VAL A 84 -17.68 -10.70 -11.07
C VAL A 84 -16.55 -10.55 -10.06
N LEU A 85 -16.70 -11.09 -8.85
CA LEU A 85 -15.65 -11.07 -7.82
C LEU A 85 -14.38 -11.78 -8.29
N PHE A 86 -14.49 -12.93 -8.96
CA PHE A 86 -13.32 -13.62 -9.53
C PHE A 86 -12.61 -12.80 -10.62
N ARG A 87 -13.37 -12.11 -11.49
CA ARG A 87 -12.77 -11.20 -12.48
C ARG A 87 -12.07 -10.02 -11.82
N LYS A 88 -12.66 -9.44 -10.76
CA LYS A 88 -12.05 -8.37 -9.96
C LYS A 88 -10.76 -8.87 -9.31
N LEU A 89 -10.79 -10.04 -8.68
CA LEU A 89 -9.62 -10.63 -8.03
C LEU A 89 -8.48 -10.88 -9.02
N ARG A 90 -8.80 -11.40 -10.22
CA ARG A 90 -7.84 -11.58 -11.31
C ARG A 90 -7.14 -10.26 -11.66
N LEU A 91 -7.90 -9.19 -11.86
CA LEU A 91 -7.36 -7.88 -12.22
C LEU A 91 -6.46 -7.31 -11.12
N VAL A 92 -6.87 -7.45 -9.85
CA VAL A 92 -6.06 -7.03 -8.70
C VAL A 92 -4.76 -7.83 -8.61
N TYR A 93 -4.83 -9.14 -8.83
CA TYR A 93 -3.67 -10.02 -8.84
C TYR A 93 -2.69 -9.64 -9.95
N ASP A 94 -3.16 -9.50 -11.19
CA ASP A 94 -2.32 -9.15 -12.34
C ASP A 94 -1.61 -7.81 -12.08
N LYS A 95 -2.33 -6.80 -11.57
CA LYS A 95 -1.76 -5.50 -11.23
C LYS A 95 -0.77 -5.55 -10.06
N CYS A 96 -1.09 -6.32 -9.02
CA CYS A 96 -0.20 -6.48 -7.88
C CYS A 96 1.08 -7.21 -8.29
N ASN A 97 0.97 -8.22 -9.17
CA ASN A 97 2.08 -8.99 -9.68
C ASN A 97 3.00 -8.14 -10.56
N GLU A 98 2.44 -7.29 -11.44
CA GLU A 98 3.22 -6.29 -12.20
C GLU A 98 4.01 -5.36 -11.27
N ASN A 99 3.37 -4.84 -10.21
CA ASN A 99 4.01 -3.92 -9.27
C ASN A 99 5.06 -4.61 -8.38
N CYS A 100 4.95 -5.92 -8.17
CA CYS A 100 5.87 -6.73 -7.36
C CYS A 100 6.93 -7.47 -8.19
N ALA A 101 6.98 -7.29 -9.51
CA ALA A 101 7.84 -8.06 -10.43
C ALA A 101 9.37 -7.92 -10.19
N GLY A 102 9.81 -7.17 -9.17
CA GLY A 102 11.20 -7.08 -8.72
C GLY A 102 11.41 -7.44 -7.25
N LEU A 103 10.39 -7.94 -6.55
CA LEU A 103 10.49 -8.46 -5.18
C LEU A 103 10.57 -9.98 -5.25
N ASP A 104 11.52 -10.59 -4.52
CA ASP A 104 11.61 -12.05 -4.43
C ASP A 104 10.31 -12.62 -3.86
N PRO A 105 9.66 -13.57 -4.57
CA PRO A 105 8.42 -14.16 -4.08
C PRO A 105 8.71 -14.96 -2.81
N VAL A 106 8.05 -14.57 -1.70
CA VAL A 106 8.03 -15.39 -0.49
C VAL A 106 7.37 -16.73 -0.83
N SER A 107 8.08 -17.83 -0.57
CA SER A 107 7.59 -19.17 -0.86
C SER A 107 6.24 -19.43 -0.20
N THR A 108 5.26 -19.89 -0.97
CA THR A 108 3.87 -20.16 -0.52
C THR A 108 3.82 -21.08 0.69
N ASP A 109 4.79 -21.99 0.82
CA ASP A 109 4.91 -22.92 1.96
C ASP A 109 5.20 -22.21 3.29
N GLN A 110 5.79 -21.01 3.27
CA GLN A 110 6.03 -20.21 4.47
C GLN A 110 4.78 -19.44 4.94
N LEU A 111 3.75 -19.36 4.08
CA LEU A 111 2.50 -18.63 4.33
C LEU A 111 1.40 -19.52 4.92
N ILE A 112 1.58 -20.85 4.95
CA ILE A 112 0.61 -21.77 5.55
C ILE A 112 0.79 -21.74 7.08
N PRO A 113 -0.20 -21.30 7.86
CA PRO A 113 -0.23 -21.52 9.30
C PRO A 113 -0.17 -23.01 9.61
N TYR A 114 0.91 -23.47 10.23
CA TYR A 114 0.93 -24.78 10.86
C TYR A 114 -0.08 -24.74 12.02
N ILE A 115 -1.19 -25.48 11.90
CA ILE A 115 -2.14 -25.64 12.99
C ILE A 115 -1.52 -26.66 13.94
N GLU A 116 -0.90 -26.20 15.00
CA GLU A 116 -0.57 -27.08 16.12
C GLU A 116 -1.88 -27.39 16.85
N GLU A 117 -2.32 -28.65 16.76
CA GLU A 117 -3.33 -29.23 17.64
C GLU A 117 -2.72 -29.38 19.05
N ASP A 118 -2.52 -28.27 19.77
CA ASP A 118 -2.63 -28.24 21.23
C ASP A 118 -2.66 -26.80 21.75
N GLY A 119 -3.52 -26.55 22.74
CA GLY A 119 -3.80 -25.22 23.26
C GLY A 119 -2.65 -24.69 24.11
N SER A 120 -1.75 -23.90 23.53
CA SER A 120 -1.02 -22.81 24.21
C SER A 120 -0.04 -22.11 23.26
N LYS A 121 -0.01 -20.77 23.31
CA LYS A 121 0.94 -19.83 22.66
C LYS A 121 0.49 -19.12 21.37
N HIS A 122 -0.80 -18.86 21.19
CA HIS A 122 -1.31 -17.97 20.12
C HIS A 122 -1.22 -16.47 20.49
N ASP A 123 -0.10 -15.99 21.02
CA ASP A 123 0.14 -14.53 21.15
C ASP A 123 1.43 -14.07 20.45
N ASP A 124 2.34 -15.00 20.14
CA ASP A 124 3.65 -14.64 19.60
C ASP A 124 3.66 -14.35 18.10
N ARG A 125 2.73 -14.90 17.29
CA ARG A 125 2.83 -14.77 15.83
C ARG A 125 2.25 -13.47 15.26
N THR A 126 1.14 -12.99 15.84
CA THR A 126 0.62 -11.63 15.58
C THR A 126 1.58 -10.59 16.16
N THR A 127 2.14 -10.87 17.33
CA THR A 127 3.23 -10.09 17.94
C THR A 127 4.47 -10.08 17.06
N SER A 128 4.83 -11.18 16.39
CA SER A 128 6.00 -11.24 15.51
C SER A 128 5.82 -10.43 14.23
N GLN A 129 4.64 -10.43 13.60
CA GLN A 129 4.37 -9.53 12.47
C GLN A 129 4.33 -8.05 12.90
N PHE A 130 3.74 -7.76 14.06
CA PHE A 130 3.76 -6.40 14.62
C PHE A 130 5.17 -5.95 15.02
N ARG A 131 6.00 -6.89 15.51
CA ARG A 131 7.42 -6.68 15.83
C ARG A 131 8.25 -6.46 14.58
N LEU A 132 8.05 -7.23 13.51
CA LEU A 132 8.75 -7.01 12.24
C LEU A 132 8.40 -5.65 11.62
N ALA A 133 7.12 -5.27 11.59
CA ALA A 133 6.70 -3.95 11.14
C ALA A 133 7.20 -2.81 12.07
N SER A 134 7.30 -3.08 13.38
CA SER A 134 7.88 -2.14 14.35
C SER A 134 9.40 -2.02 14.23
N ASP A 135 10.09 -3.12 13.94
CA ASP A 135 11.54 -3.18 13.76
C ASP A 135 11.93 -2.49 12.45
N GLU A 136 11.18 -2.68 11.38
CA GLU A 136 11.33 -1.94 10.11
C GLU A 136 11.12 -0.43 10.35
N ARG A 137 10.05 -0.05 11.07
CA ARG A 137 9.80 1.36 11.43
C ARG A 137 10.93 1.95 12.28
N ARG A 138 11.52 1.16 13.18
CA ARG A 138 12.64 1.57 14.03
C ARG A 138 13.92 1.72 13.22
N GLU A 139 14.22 0.79 12.33
CA GLU A 139 15.39 0.83 11.45
C GLU A 139 15.34 2.07 10.54
N VAL A 140 14.18 2.36 9.95
CA VAL A 140 13.96 3.57 9.14
C VAL A 140 14.25 4.84 9.95
N LEU A 141 13.82 4.90 11.22
CA LEU A 141 14.10 6.04 12.11
C LEU A 141 15.60 6.15 12.46
N GLU A 142 16.27 5.03 12.71
CA GLU A 142 17.71 5.00 13.01
C GLU A 142 18.55 5.42 11.80
N VAL A 143 18.21 4.94 10.60
CA VAL A 143 18.82 5.35 9.33
C VAL A 143 18.57 6.84 9.08
N ASN A 144 17.35 7.34 9.28
CA ASN A 144 17.04 8.76 9.12
C ASN A 144 17.85 9.63 10.09
N LYS A 145 18.04 9.18 11.33
CA LYS A 145 18.86 9.86 12.34
C LYS A 145 20.34 9.91 11.92
N LYS A 146 20.90 8.79 11.47
CA LYS A 146 22.28 8.73 10.95
C LYS A 146 22.45 9.64 9.73
N LEU A 147 21.48 9.66 8.81
CA LEU A 147 21.50 10.52 7.63
C LEU A 147 21.48 12.00 8.01
N LYS A 148 20.63 12.41 8.98
CA LYS A 148 20.61 13.77 9.51
C LYS A 148 21.95 14.18 10.13
N GLN A 149 22.56 13.30 10.92
CA GLN A 149 23.89 13.55 11.50
C GLN A 149 24.97 13.73 10.43
N LYS A 150 25.00 12.85 9.42
CA LYS A 150 25.94 12.95 8.30
C LYS A 150 25.74 14.23 7.49
N ASN A 151 24.49 14.62 7.22
CA ASN A 151 24.18 15.89 6.57
C ASN A 151 24.64 17.11 7.39
N GLN A 152 24.49 17.05 8.72
CA GLN A 152 24.96 18.12 9.59
C GLN A 152 26.49 18.22 9.60
N GLN A 153 27.19 17.09 9.61
CA GLN A 153 28.65 17.05 9.46
C GLN A 153 29.10 17.63 8.11
N LEU A 154 28.45 17.24 7.01
CA LEU A 154 28.75 17.80 5.68
C LEU A 154 28.52 19.31 5.64
N LYS A 155 27.46 19.80 6.29
CA LYS A 155 27.20 21.24 6.40
C LYS A 155 28.32 21.96 7.16
N GLN A 156 28.77 21.41 8.29
CA GLN A 156 29.90 21.98 9.04
C GLN A 156 31.19 22.03 8.23
N ILE A 157 31.52 20.95 7.53
CA ILE A 157 32.70 20.90 6.65
C ILE A 157 32.58 21.92 5.53
N MET A 158 31.40 22.03 4.91
CA MET A 158 31.13 22.99 3.86
C MET A 158 31.29 24.44 4.36
N ASP A 159 30.85 24.74 5.57
CA ASP A 159 30.99 26.06 6.18
C ASP A 159 32.44 26.36 6.57
N GLN A 160 33.19 25.37 7.07
CA GLN A 160 34.63 25.49 7.30
C GLN A 160 35.39 25.77 5.99
N LEU A 161 35.08 25.04 4.92
CA LEU A 161 35.68 25.27 3.61
C LEU A 161 35.34 26.67 3.08
N ARG A 162 34.09 27.15 3.25
CA ARG A 162 33.72 28.52 2.90
C ARG A 162 34.52 29.56 3.67
N ASN A 163 34.70 29.38 4.97
CA ASN A 163 35.48 30.30 5.80
C ASN A 163 36.95 30.33 5.37
N LEU A 164 37.56 29.15 5.12
CA LEU A 164 38.94 29.08 4.62
C LEU A 164 39.10 29.77 3.27
N ILE A 165 38.17 29.54 2.33
CA ILE A 165 38.17 30.23 1.04
C ILE A 165 38.06 31.75 1.24
N TRP A 166 37.20 32.19 2.16
CA TRP A 166 37.01 33.60 2.47
C TRP A 166 38.25 34.23 3.11
N GLU A 167 38.90 33.56 4.05
CA GLU A 167 40.15 33.98 4.68
C GLU A 167 41.29 34.09 3.66
N ILE A 168 41.43 33.09 2.78
CA ILE A 168 42.41 33.09 1.70
C ILE A 168 42.15 34.27 0.74
N ASN A 169 40.91 34.44 0.28
CA ASN A 169 40.55 35.54 -0.63
C ASN A 169 40.79 36.90 0.02
N SER A 170 40.49 37.06 1.30
CA SER A 170 40.74 38.30 2.06
C SER A 170 42.23 38.57 2.23
N MET A 171 43.03 37.55 2.55
CA MET A 171 44.50 37.68 2.67
C MET A 171 45.15 38.01 1.33
N LEU A 172 44.68 37.43 0.23
CA LEU A 172 45.16 37.74 -1.12
C LEU A 172 44.83 39.19 -1.51
N ALA A 173 43.61 39.66 -1.23
CA ALA A 173 43.18 41.02 -1.54
C ALA A 173 43.93 42.10 -0.74
N MET A 174 44.43 41.81 0.47
CA MET A 174 45.25 42.75 1.25
C MET A 174 46.72 42.83 0.80
N ARG A 175 47.16 41.90 -0.06
CA ARG A 175 48.55 41.84 -0.58
C ARG A 175 48.67 42.38 -2.02
N SER A 176 47.55 42.70 -2.65
CA SER A 176 47.40 43.34 -3.96
C SER A 176 47.04 44.81 -3.81
#